data_AF-A0A7C1V1S3-F1
#
_entry.id   AF-A0A7C1V1S3-F1
#
_cell.length_a   1.000
_cell.length_b   1.000
_cell.length_c   1.000
_cell.angle_alpha   90.00
_cell.angle_beta   90.00
_cell.angle_gamma   90.00
#
_symmetry.space_group_name_H-M   'P 1'
#
loop_
_entity.id
_entity.type
_entity.pdbx_description
1 polymer ?
#
loop_
_entity_poly.entity_id
_entity_poly.type
_entity_poly.pdbx_seq_one_letter_code
_entity_poly.pdbx_strand_id
1 'polypeptide(L)'
;MVAILLGACQRTNLAQDISKENEPGFVGSGTKGLHGYIWYNAPRPPAGFGAGVGFYSAVWPLIDKPLANFQIGLPSTWISPDNSDNKDTPLCPVGTYARDNWDERGPTYGSVFQTVEGGLGYWAGNRFRYGPPKFSMNATSSCYDFEIASPGWSFFYSKTALPDDKMGIAQLSNRVLVPPDGLTFQGDPKGLFMGYTWMALPFTDAREGPPPTGDQSWTLFLNAFNFKGPLAYYIPETWSKISKNYEFDYGRGLDARSGVTGGGAMEINTVPHFEGKDAEGVTWVKIPRLQFPVDEQGRTILVQDVVYYSKQALYDPFKAWRDGGKACTGAFDETGSMKPELNTGEVRYDQGGIELSGIDNILKTAIFSSNVFGLQWEDSPLSPKGQFPQYFKEQGNVRIAVSASEVPDETQIKSKEFALAGNAEPYTSPDTGAWTNPGPALGPFKVSLVDGSEVTYYWYRFVDQPSFQQFDWSDEEKAKLQSFVEKIHASWSIDRDYMPPPAIGELVTLDPALILTPPPGFETGYVPIVTGQEK
;
A
#
# COMPACT_ATOMS: atom_id res chain seq x y z
N MET A 1 54.83 23.49 -11.03
CA MET A 1 55.10 24.76 -10.32
C MET A 1 53.90 25.68 -10.48
N VAL A 2 52.84 25.46 -9.71
CA VAL A 2 51.78 26.44 -9.41
C VAL A 2 51.23 26.03 -8.04
N ALA A 3 51.43 26.90 -7.06
CA ALA A 3 50.90 26.77 -5.71
C ALA A 3 49.49 27.35 -5.68
N ILE A 4 48.54 26.67 -5.02
CA ILE A 4 47.22 27.21 -4.70
C ILE A 4 47.17 27.35 -3.18
N LEU A 5 46.98 28.59 -2.73
CA LEU A 5 46.85 28.98 -1.33
C LEU A 5 45.62 28.34 -0.69
N LEU A 6 45.82 27.75 0.48
CA LEU A 6 44.78 27.34 1.43
C LEU A 6 44.07 28.58 1.99
N GLY A 7 42.81 28.76 1.61
CA GLY A 7 41.89 29.68 2.26
C GLY A 7 41.27 29.05 3.51
N ALA A 8 41.74 29.45 4.67
CA ALA A 8 41.12 29.16 5.95
C ALA A 8 39.87 30.05 6.14
N CYS A 9 38.68 29.52 5.83
CA CYS A 9 37.40 30.06 6.30
C CYS A 9 36.28 29.05 6.08
N GLN A 10 36.09 28.12 7.03
CA GLN A 10 34.83 27.36 7.16
C GLN A 10 34.68 26.58 8.49
N ARG A 11 35.60 26.71 9.45
CA ARG A 11 35.51 25.99 10.75
C ARG A 11 34.73 26.72 11.85
N THR A 12 34.29 27.96 11.63
CA THR A 12 33.63 28.77 12.68
C THR A 12 32.11 28.61 12.72
N ASN A 13 31.45 28.16 11.64
CA ASN A 13 29.99 28.05 11.61
C ASN A 13 29.47 26.71 12.15
N LEU A 14 30.19 25.59 11.98
CA LEU A 14 29.75 24.30 12.53
C LEU A 14 29.76 24.27 14.07
N ALA A 15 30.75 24.91 14.71
CA ALA A 15 30.85 24.94 16.17
C ALA A 15 29.78 25.84 16.81
N GLN A 16 29.32 26.88 16.11
CA GLN A 16 28.24 27.76 16.59
C GLN A 16 26.84 27.13 16.45
N ASP A 17 26.62 26.30 15.42
CA ASP A 17 25.36 25.53 15.31
C ASP A 17 25.30 24.42 16.36
N ILE A 18 26.40 23.69 16.60
CA ILE A 18 26.47 22.67 17.66
C ILE A 18 26.32 23.28 19.06
N SER A 19 26.76 24.53 19.28
CA SER A 19 26.58 25.20 20.57
C SER A 19 25.13 25.58 20.85
N LYS A 20 24.34 25.91 19.82
CA LYS A 20 22.91 26.24 19.96
C LYS A 20 22.05 25.01 20.19
N GLU A 21 22.40 23.86 19.59
CA GLU A 21 21.71 22.58 19.82
C GLU A 21 21.79 22.08 21.27
N ASN A 22 22.73 22.61 22.06
CA ASN A 22 22.93 22.24 23.46
C ASN A 22 22.44 23.30 24.47
N GLU A 23 21.81 24.40 24.02
CA GLU A 23 21.19 25.37 24.92
C GLU A 23 19.82 24.90 25.41
N PRO A 24 19.50 25.03 26.71
CA PRO A 24 18.15 24.79 27.22
C PRO A 24 17.11 25.62 26.45
N GLY A 25 16.08 24.95 25.94
CA GLY A 25 15.03 25.57 25.13
C GLY A 25 15.27 25.60 23.62
N PHE A 26 16.41 25.10 23.13
CA PHE A 26 16.53 24.72 21.72
C PHE A 26 15.64 23.51 21.44
N VAL A 27 14.93 23.53 20.30
CA VAL A 27 14.09 22.41 19.85
C VAL A 27 14.55 21.95 18.48
N GLY A 28 15.10 20.74 18.44
CA GLY A 28 15.37 20.01 17.21
C GLY A 28 14.09 19.42 16.62
N SER A 29 14.12 19.13 15.32
CA SER A 29 13.03 18.43 14.63
C SER A 29 13.58 17.41 13.65
N GLY A 30 12.91 16.26 13.53
CA GLY A 30 13.30 15.21 12.59
C GLY A 30 12.13 14.31 12.21
N THR A 31 12.43 13.25 11.45
CA THR A 31 11.41 12.34 10.85
C THR A 31 11.45 10.90 11.41
N LYS A 32 12.36 10.62 12.34
CA LYS A 32 12.55 9.31 12.99
C LYS A 32 11.93 9.28 14.39
N GLY A 33 10.72 9.84 14.51
CA GLY A 33 10.01 10.00 15.78
C GLY A 33 9.38 8.72 16.32
N LEU A 34 9.09 7.76 15.44
CA LEU A 34 8.59 6.44 15.80
C LEU A 34 8.85 5.52 14.61
N HIS A 35 9.36 4.34 14.89
CA HIS A 35 9.56 3.26 13.92
C HIS A 35 9.21 1.92 14.58
N GLY A 36 8.67 0.98 13.80
CA GLY A 36 8.26 -0.35 14.29
C GLY A 36 7.10 -0.95 13.50
N TYR A 37 6.60 -2.11 13.96
CA TYR A 37 5.55 -2.87 13.28
C TYR A 37 4.48 -3.33 14.26
N ILE A 38 3.21 -3.02 14.02
CA ILE A 38 2.09 -3.69 14.71
C ILE A 38 1.61 -4.83 13.80
N TRP A 39 1.85 -6.07 14.19
CA TRP A 39 1.78 -7.20 13.25
C TRP A 39 0.96 -8.37 13.77
N TYR A 40 0.43 -9.16 12.84
CA TYR A 40 -0.05 -10.52 13.05
C TYR A 40 0.65 -11.45 12.08
N ASN A 41 0.83 -12.69 12.50
CA ASN A 41 1.37 -13.75 11.67
C ASN A 41 0.24 -14.72 11.33
N ALA A 42 0.29 -15.21 10.10
CA ALA A 42 -0.54 -16.30 9.63
C ALA A 42 0.40 -17.39 9.09
N PRO A 43 0.11 -18.69 9.34
CA PRO A 43 0.85 -19.76 8.70
C PRO A 43 0.85 -19.57 7.19
N ARG A 44 1.92 -20.04 6.55
CA ARG A 44 2.02 -20.10 5.09
C ARG A 44 0.79 -20.80 4.51
N PRO A 45 0.25 -20.35 3.36
CA PRO A 45 -0.82 -21.06 2.70
C PRO A 45 -0.44 -22.53 2.46
N PRO A 46 -1.32 -23.49 2.79
CA PRO A 46 -1.10 -24.89 2.48
C PRO A 46 -1.08 -25.09 0.96
N ALA A 47 -0.53 -26.22 0.53
CA ALA A 47 -0.47 -26.58 -0.89
C ALA A 47 -1.85 -26.45 -1.54
N GLY A 48 -1.91 -25.71 -2.65
CA GLY A 48 -3.15 -25.45 -3.40
C GLY A 48 -3.91 -24.18 -3.01
N PHE A 49 -3.59 -23.51 -1.89
CA PHE A 49 -4.28 -22.30 -1.42
C PHE A 49 -3.50 -20.99 -1.64
N GLY A 50 -2.52 -20.99 -2.54
CA GLY A 50 -1.77 -19.79 -2.91
C GLY A 50 -2.32 -19.05 -4.13
N ALA A 51 -3.58 -19.27 -4.52
CA ALA A 51 -4.18 -18.60 -5.67
C ALA A 51 -4.77 -17.21 -5.31
N GLY A 52 -4.99 -16.95 -4.02
CA GLY A 52 -5.40 -15.63 -3.55
C GLY A 52 -5.34 -15.48 -2.03
N VAL A 53 -5.41 -14.24 -1.57
CA VAL A 53 -5.53 -13.87 -0.15
C VAL A 53 -6.47 -12.69 -0.01
N GLY A 54 -7.33 -12.74 1.01
CA GLY A 54 -8.26 -11.68 1.34
C GLY A 54 -8.38 -11.46 2.84
N PHE A 55 -8.77 -10.25 3.23
CA PHE A 55 -9.07 -9.88 4.61
C PHE A 55 -9.85 -8.56 4.63
N TYR A 56 -10.38 -8.23 5.80
CA TYR A 56 -10.92 -6.90 6.10
C TYR A 56 -9.95 -6.15 6.99
N SER A 57 -9.66 -4.90 6.62
CA SER A 57 -8.81 -4.00 7.39
C SER A 57 -9.59 -2.75 7.80
N ALA A 58 -9.38 -2.30 9.03
CA ALA A 58 -10.05 -1.13 9.57
C ALA A 58 -9.52 0.16 8.91
N VAL A 59 -10.42 1.10 8.66
CA VAL A 59 -10.16 2.43 8.10
C VAL A 59 -10.50 3.48 9.16
N TRP A 60 -9.51 4.31 9.50
CA TRP A 60 -9.69 5.44 10.42
C TRP A 60 -8.60 6.49 10.27
N PRO A 61 -8.86 7.75 10.64
CA PRO A 61 -7.80 8.74 10.80
C PRO A 61 -6.91 8.42 11.99
N LEU A 62 -5.67 8.01 11.72
CA LEU A 62 -4.62 7.78 12.72
C LEU A 62 -4.08 9.09 13.28
N ILE A 63 -4.20 10.17 12.52
CA ILE A 63 -3.78 11.53 12.85
C ILE A 63 -4.98 12.47 12.74
N ASP A 64 -4.99 13.51 13.56
CA ASP A 64 -6.06 14.51 13.61
C ASP A 64 -5.99 15.54 12.48
N LYS A 65 -4.79 15.71 11.89
CA LYS A 65 -4.52 16.65 10.81
C LYS A 65 -3.61 16.00 9.76
N PRO A 66 -3.68 16.41 8.47
CA PRO A 66 -2.79 15.89 7.44
C PRO A 66 -1.36 16.41 7.65
N LEU A 67 -0.50 15.60 8.29
CA LEU A 67 0.87 16.00 8.62
C LEU A 67 1.84 15.83 7.45
N ALA A 68 2.81 16.73 7.35
CA ALA A 68 3.99 16.56 6.51
C ALA A 68 4.93 15.52 7.10
N ASN A 69 5.74 14.86 6.26
CA ASN A 69 6.75 13.88 6.66
C ASN A 69 6.19 12.74 7.54
N PHE A 70 4.98 12.29 7.23
CA PHE A 70 4.29 11.23 7.97
C PHE A 70 4.01 10.04 7.05
N GLN A 71 4.52 8.87 7.40
CA GLN A 71 4.27 7.61 6.71
C GLN A 71 4.05 6.48 7.71
N ILE A 72 2.84 5.96 7.71
CA ILE A 72 2.45 4.73 8.40
C ILE A 72 1.51 3.98 7.46
N GLY A 73 1.90 2.78 7.04
CA GLY A 73 0.99 1.84 6.38
C GLY A 73 0.02 1.28 7.41
N LEU A 74 -1.28 1.32 7.15
CA LEU A 74 -2.29 0.63 7.96
C LEU A 74 -2.25 -0.88 7.67
N PRO A 75 -2.88 -1.74 8.50
CA PRO A 75 -2.74 -3.18 8.39
C PRO A 75 -2.97 -3.70 6.97
N SER A 76 -1.90 -4.22 6.36
CA SER A 76 -1.85 -4.80 5.02
C SER A 76 -0.99 -6.07 4.99
N THR A 77 -0.78 -6.65 3.82
CA THR A 77 0.01 -7.88 3.64
C THR A 77 0.95 -7.75 2.45
N TRP A 78 1.96 -8.62 2.40
CA TRP A 78 2.84 -8.81 1.26
C TRP A 78 2.55 -10.16 0.62
N ILE A 79 2.41 -10.17 -0.71
CA ILE A 79 2.26 -11.38 -1.51
C ILE A 79 3.51 -11.51 -2.38
N SER A 80 4.27 -12.58 -2.17
CA SER A 80 5.48 -12.90 -2.94
C SER A 80 5.35 -14.27 -3.61
N PRO A 81 6.04 -14.52 -4.73
CA PRO A 81 5.96 -15.80 -5.41
C PRO A 81 6.65 -16.90 -4.59
N ASP A 82 6.06 -18.09 -4.57
CA ASP A 82 6.65 -19.26 -3.92
C ASP A 82 7.93 -19.73 -4.64
N ASN A 83 9.06 -19.27 -4.11
CA ASN A 83 10.40 -19.73 -4.47
C ASN A 83 11.08 -20.49 -3.31
N SER A 84 10.30 -21.18 -2.49
CA SER A 84 10.83 -21.94 -1.34
C SER A 84 11.72 -23.12 -1.73
N ASP A 85 11.71 -23.53 -3.00
CA ASP A 85 12.62 -24.50 -3.61
C ASP A 85 14.05 -23.96 -3.78
N ASN A 86 14.21 -22.65 -3.89
CA ASN A 86 15.51 -21.99 -4.07
C ASN A 86 16.13 -21.62 -2.70
N LYS A 87 17.40 -21.95 -2.50
CA LYS A 87 18.10 -21.75 -1.22
C LYS A 87 19.31 -20.82 -1.29
N ASP A 88 19.87 -20.61 -2.47
CA ASP A 88 21.18 -19.98 -2.62
C ASP A 88 21.34 -19.15 -3.90
N THR A 89 20.47 -19.34 -4.89
CA THR A 89 20.61 -18.67 -6.18
C THR A 89 19.86 -17.33 -6.15
N PRO A 90 20.50 -16.22 -6.53
CA PRO A 90 19.83 -14.92 -6.59
C PRO A 90 18.67 -14.92 -7.59
N LEU A 91 17.50 -14.46 -7.15
CA LEU A 91 16.36 -14.17 -8.02
C LEU A 91 16.42 -12.76 -8.62
N CYS A 92 17.25 -11.89 -8.05
CA CYS A 92 17.44 -10.55 -8.59
C CYS A 92 18.68 -10.53 -9.50
N PRO A 93 18.51 -10.31 -10.82
CA PRO A 93 19.63 -10.17 -11.74
C PRO A 93 20.57 -9.03 -11.35
N VAL A 94 21.86 -9.14 -11.68
CA VAL A 94 22.83 -8.04 -11.53
C VAL A 94 22.38 -6.83 -12.35
N GLY A 95 22.48 -5.64 -11.79
CA GLY A 95 21.96 -4.41 -12.39
C GLY A 95 20.58 -4.00 -11.88
N THR A 96 19.89 -4.89 -11.12
CA THR A 96 18.66 -4.51 -10.43
C THR A 96 18.97 -3.81 -9.11
N TYR A 97 18.11 -2.87 -8.69
CA TYR A 97 18.34 -2.02 -7.53
C TYR A 97 18.61 -2.84 -6.26
N ALA A 98 17.73 -3.78 -5.92
CA ALA A 98 17.90 -4.61 -4.74
C ALA A 98 19.18 -5.47 -4.81
N ARG A 99 19.50 -6.03 -5.98
CA ARG A 99 20.70 -6.86 -6.16
C ARG A 99 21.99 -6.09 -5.94
N ASP A 100 22.02 -4.82 -6.36
CA ASP A 100 23.24 -4.03 -6.36
C ASP A 100 23.42 -3.20 -5.07
N ASN A 101 22.37 -3.06 -4.25
CA ASN A 101 22.38 -2.18 -3.08
C ASN A 101 22.05 -2.87 -1.74
N TRP A 102 21.45 -4.06 -1.74
CA TRP A 102 20.94 -4.72 -0.53
C TRP A 102 21.54 -6.11 -0.32
N ASP A 103 22.85 -6.17 -0.09
CA ASP A 103 23.59 -7.42 0.17
C ASP A 103 22.96 -8.26 1.30
N GLU A 104 22.38 -7.59 2.31
CA GLU A 104 21.70 -8.23 3.43
C GLU A 104 20.44 -9.02 3.05
N ARG A 105 19.90 -8.82 1.85
CA ARG A 105 18.77 -9.58 1.30
C ARG A 105 19.21 -10.85 0.56
N GLY A 106 20.52 -11.06 0.42
CA GLY A 106 21.10 -12.29 -0.10
C GLY A 106 20.91 -13.51 0.81
N PRO A 107 21.26 -14.71 0.33
CA PRO A 107 21.82 -14.97 -1.00
C PRO A 107 20.76 -15.01 -2.12
N THR A 108 19.48 -15.24 -1.80
CA THR A 108 18.43 -15.47 -2.81
C THR A 108 17.71 -14.20 -3.27
N TYR A 109 17.71 -13.13 -2.48
CA TYR A 109 16.93 -11.91 -2.77
C TYR A 109 15.42 -12.14 -2.90
N GLY A 110 14.91 -13.30 -2.48
CA GLY A 110 13.51 -13.68 -2.70
C GLY A 110 12.48 -12.81 -1.97
N SER A 111 12.87 -12.13 -0.89
CA SER A 111 12.02 -11.20 -0.15
C SER A 111 11.80 -9.87 -0.88
N VAL A 112 12.61 -9.57 -1.89
CA VAL A 112 12.58 -8.31 -2.65
C VAL A 112 12.47 -8.54 -4.16
N PHE A 113 12.36 -9.80 -4.60
CA PHE A 113 12.23 -10.16 -6.01
C PHE A 113 10.95 -9.59 -6.61
N GLN A 114 9.81 -9.95 -6.03
CA GLN A 114 8.48 -9.47 -6.41
C GLN A 114 7.55 -9.44 -5.19
N THR A 115 6.79 -8.36 -5.07
CA THR A 115 5.79 -8.16 -4.01
C THR A 115 4.54 -7.47 -4.55
N VAL A 116 3.36 -7.94 -4.16
CA VAL A 116 2.18 -7.08 -4.03
C VAL A 116 2.12 -6.63 -2.58
N GLU A 117 2.14 -5.32 -2.33
CA GLU A 117 2.36 -4.74 -0.99
C GLU A 117 1.48 -3.53 -0.67
N GLY A 118 0.56 -3.18 -1.58
CA GLY A 118 -0.42 -2.13 -1.38
C GLY A 118 -1.36 -2.34 -0.21
N GLY A 119 -2.04 -1.26 0.16
CA GLY A 119 -3.00 -1.26 1.25
C GLY A 119 -3.44 0.12 1.63
N LEU A 120 -4.14 0.17 2.76
CA LEU A 120 -4.50 1.40 3.45
C LEU A 120 -3.24 2.02 4.05
N GLY A 121 -3.09 3.34 4.01
CA GLY A 121 -1.95 3.97 4.64
C GLY A 121 -1.90 5.48 4.47
N TYR A 122 -0.94 6.05 5.17
CA TYR A 122 -0.41 7.39 4.96
C TYR A 122 0.92 7.23 4.29
N TRP A 123 1.05 7.66 3.05
CA TRP A 123 2.30 7.48 2.31
C TRP A 123 3.06 8.79 2.25
N ALA A 124 4.38 8.79 2.52
CA ALA A 124 5.17 10.02 2.69
C ALA A 124 4.95 11.02 1.54
N GLY A 125 4.93 10.51 0.31
CA GLY A 125 4.77 11.30 -0.90
C GLY A 125 3.33 11.60 -1.33
N ASN A 126 2.31 11.21 -0.55
CA ASN A 126 0.94 11.59 -0.90
C ASN A 126 0.83 13.11 -1.03
N ARG A 127 0.33 13.56 -2.18
CA ARG A 127 0.30 14.95 -2.61
C ARG A 127 -0.93 15.70 -2.12
N PHE A 128 -2.05 14.98 -1.93
CA PHE A 128 -3.33 15.55 -1.56
C PHE A 128 -3.85 14.88 -0.29
N ARG A 129 -3.26 15.24 0.86
CA ARG A 129 -3.67 14.70 2.17
C ARG A 129 -4.86 15.47 2.73
N TYR A 130 -5.76 14.75 3.42
CA TYR A 130 -7.03 15.31 3.88
C TYR A 130 -7.54 14.77 5.23
N GLY A 131 -6.73 13.97 5.94
CA GLY A 131 -7.05 13.47 7.29
C GLY A 131 -7.09 11.94 7.34
N PRO A 132 -8.08 11.27 6.72
CA PRO A 132 -8.11 9.81 6.60
C PRO A 132 -6.95 9.22 5.77
N PRO A 133 -6.69 7.90 5.89
CA PRO A 133 -5.72 7.21 5.06
C PRO A 133 -6.24 7.11 3.62
N LYS A 134 -5.37 6.68 2.71
CA LYS A 134 -5.75 6.32 1.33
C LYS A 134 -5.45 4.86 1.08
N PHE A 135 -6.12 4.28 0.10
CA PHE A 135 -5.79 2.94 -0.39
C PHE A 135 -4.97 3.01 -1.68
N SER A 136 -3.90 2.21 -1.78
CA SER A 136 -3.06 2.12 -2.98
C SER A 136 -2.78 0.67 -3.36
N MET A 137 -2.64 0.41 -4.66
CA MET A 137 -2.37 -0.92 -5.23
C MET A 137 -0.88 -1.04 -5.53
N ASN A 138 -0.06 -0.97 -4.49
CA ASN A 138 1.39 -0.99 -4.63
C ASN A 138 1.91 -2.40 -4.94
N ALA A 139 2.87 -2.49 -5.88
CA ALA A 139 3.69 -3.67 -6.10
C ALA A 139 5.09 -3.30 -6.60
N THR A 140 6.01 -4.24 -6.38
CA THR A 140 7.32 -4.28 -7.02
C THR A 140 7.42 -5.56 -7.85
N SER A 141 7.70 -5.44 -9.15
CA SER A 141 7.76 -6.59 -10.05
C SER A 141 9.16 -6.91 -10.55
N SER A 142 10.13 -6.06 -10.22
CA SER A 142 11.47 -6.06 -10.80
C SER A 142 12.55 -5.69 -9.77
N CYS A 143 12.61 -6.37 -8.62
CA CYS A 143 13.69 -6.16 -7.66
C CYS A 143 13.91 -4.69 -7.24
N TYR A 144 12.81 -3.95 -7.08
CA TYR A 144 12.79 -2.50 -6.77
C TYR A 144 13.46 -1.58 -7.81
N ASP A 145 13.62 -2.01 -9.07
CA ASP A 145 14.04 -1.10 -10.16
C ASP A 145 13.01 -0.02 -10.47
N PHE A 146 11.75 -0.35 -10.23
CA PHE A 146 10.61 0.53 -10.30
C PHE A 146 9.45 -0.12 -9.55
N GLU A 147 8.54 0.73 -9.11
CA GLU A 147 7.35 0.35 -8.38
C GLU A 147 6.10 0.84 -9.11
N ILE A 148 4.97 0.17 -8.89
CA ILE A 148 3.70 0.46 -9.55
C ILE A 148 2.61 0.59 -8.50
N ALA A 149 1.89 1.71 -8.47
CA ALA A 149 0.84 1.98 -7.47
C ALA A 149 -0.59 2.07 -8.05
N SER A 150 -0.70 2.47 -9.31
CA SER A 150 -1.98 2.64 -10.01
C SER A 150 -1.75 2.57 -11.53
N PRO A 151 -2.82 2.52 -12.37
CA PRO A 151 -2.68 2.48 -13.82
C PRO A 151 -1.84 3.66 -14.35
N GLY A 152 -0.60 3.38 -14.76
CA GLY A 152 0.32 4.35 -15.35
C GLY A 152 1.23 5.10 -14.37
N TRP A 153 1.16 4.83 -13.06
CA TRP A 153 1.90 5.62 -12.05
C TRP A 153 2.71 4.78 -11.07
N SER A 154 3.87 5.32 -10.70
CA SER A 154 4.73 4.77 -9.64
C SER A 154 4.16 5.07 -8.27
N PHE A 155 4.86 4.63 -7.23
CA PHE A 155 4.59 5.02 -5.85
C PHE A 155 4.58 6.54 -5.68
N PHE A 156 3.96 6.93 -4.58
CA PHE A 156 3.70 8.30 -4.13
C PHE A 156 4.89 9.28 -4.19
N TYR A 157 6.14 8.82 -4.25
CA TYR A 157 7.31 9.70 -4.32
C TYR A 157 7.48 10.36 -5.71
N SER A 158 6.90 9.82 -6.79
CA SER A 158 6.99 10.37 -8.15
C SER A 158 5.72 11.11 -8.55
N LYS A 159 5.86 12.24 -9.25
CA LYS A 159 4.74 12.89 -9.98
C LYS A 159 4.71 12.51 -11.46
N THR A 160 5.76 11.86 -11.94
CA THR A 160 5.93 11.49 -13.34
C THR A 160 5.30 10.13 -13.54
N ALA A 161 4.50 10.00 -14.60
CA ALA A 161 3.99 8.72 -15.05
C ALA A 161 5.13 7.72 -15.27
N LEU A 162 4.84 6.45 -15.09
CA LEU A 162 5.79 5.39 -15.46
C LEU A 162 6.10 5.48 -16.95
N PRO A 163 7.35 5.20 -17.36
CA PRO A 163 7.68 4.96 -18.76
C PRO A 163 6.76 3.90 -19.37
N ASP A 164 6.53 3.99 -20.69
CA ASP A 164 5.63 3.10 -21.43
C ASP A 164 5.92 1.61 -21.17
N ASP A 165 7.20 1.23 -21.05
CA ASP A 165 7.67 -0.14 -20.80
C ASP A 165 7.69 -0.57 -19.31
N LYS A 166 7.19 0.28 -18.40
CA LYS A 166 7.17 0.04 -16.95
C LYS A 166 5.78 0.03 -16.33
N MET A 167 4.75 0.40 -17.08
CA MET A 167 3.36 0.26 -16.63
C MET A 167 3.04 -1.23 -16.40
N GLY A 168 2.05 -1.55 -15.56
CA GLY A 168 1.73 -2.96 -15.30
C GLY A 168 0.35 -3.27 -14.76
N ILE A 169 -0.44 -2.25 -14.40
CA ILE A 169 -1.82 -2.41 -13.93
C ILE A 169 -2.78 -2.11 -15.08
N ALA A 170 -3.67 -3.04 -15.39
CA ALA A 170 -4.86 -2.80 -16.19
C ALA A 170 -6.04 -2.53 -15.24
N GLN A 171 -6.65 -1.36 -15.34
CA GLN A 171 -7.90 -1.10 -14.64
C GLN A 171 -9.01 -1.94 -15.28
N LEU A 172 -9.80 -2.61 -14.45
CA LEU A 172 -10.90 -3.45 -14.88
C LEU A 172 -12.26 -2.84 -14.57
N SER A 173 -12.42 -2.18 -13.42
CA SER A 173 -13.68 -1.53 -13.10
C SER A 173 -13.94 -0.36 -14.03
N ASN A 174 -15.12 -0.37 -14.65
CA ASN A 174 -15.66 0.78 -15.37
C ASN A 174 -16.53 1.69 -14.49
N ARG A 175 -16.56 1.45 -13.17
CA ARG A 175 -17.41 2.16 -12.21
C ARG A 175 -16.63 2.92 -11.16
N VAL A 176 -15.31 2.77 -11.12
CA VAL A 176 -14.45 3.39 -10.11
C VAL A 176 -13.31 4.10 -10.80
N LEU A 177 -13.04 5.32 -10.38
CA LEU A 177 -11.85 6.07 -10.74
C LEU A 177 -10.68 5.70 -9.82
N VAL A 178 -9.50 5.47 -10.40
CA VAL A 178 -8.28 5.17 -9.63
C VAL A 178 -7.29 6.33 -9.76
N PRO A 179 -7.33 7.33 -8.86
CA PRO A 179 -6.34 8.40 -8.83
C PRO A 179 -4.94 7.90 -8.44
N PRO A 180 -3.87 8.52 -8.98
CA PRO A 180 -2.49 8.17 -8.64
C PRO A 180 -2.13 8.42 -7.17
N ASP A 181 -2.78 9.39 -6.52
CA ASP A 181 -2.55 9.66 -5.11
C ASP A 181 -3.26 8.65 -4.17
N GLY A 182 -4.05 7.72 -4.70
CA GLY A 182 -4.76 6.68 -3.95
C GLY A 182 -6.24 6.97 -3.69
N LEU A 183 -7.01 5.91 -3.41
CA LEU A 183 -8.46 5.99 -3.20
C LEU A 183 -8.77 6.69 -1.87
N THR A 184 -9.70 7.63 -1.92
CA THR A 184 -10.22 8.39 -0.78
C THR A 184 -11.51 7.77 -0.21
N PHE A 185 -11.83 8.13 1.03
CA PHE A 185 -12.99 7.64 1.78
C PHE A 185 -13.91 8.79 2.16
N GLN A 186 -15.21 8.50 2.24
CA GLN A 186 -16.20 9.48 2.64
C GLN A 186 -16.10 9.79 4.14
N GLY A 187 -16.05 11.09 4.47
CA GLY A 187 -16.16 11.57 5.84
C GLY A 187 -14.95 11.23 6.72
N ASP A 188 -15.22 10.84 7.96
CA ASP A 188 -14.24 10.50 9.01
C ASP A 188 -14.49 9.06 9.47
N PRO A 189 -13.94 8.05 8.78
CA PRO A 189 -14.16 6.65 9.14
C PRO A 189 -13.71 6.35 10.57
N LYS A 190 -14.53 5.66 11.37
CA LYS A 190 -14.24 5.39 12.79
C LYS A 190 -13.99 3.91 13.06
N GLY A 191 -13.03 3.33 12.36
CA GLY A 191 -12.78 1.88 12.40
C GLY A 191 -13.81 1.08 11.60
N LEU A 192 -14.33 1.68 10.52
CA LEU A 192 -15.13 0.95 9.51
C LEU A 192 -14.20 0.07 8.68
N PHE A 193 -14.70 -1.01 8.09
CA PHE A 193 -13.87 -1.97 7.38
C PHE A 193 -13.92 -1.80 5.87
N MET A 194 -12.77 -1.98 5.22
CA MET A 194 -12.72 -2.28 3.80
C MET A 194 -12.21 -3.71 3.63
N GLY A 195 -12.95 -4.51 2.88
CA GLY A 195 -12.47 -5.80 2.41
C GLY A 195 -11.60 -5.60 1.19
N TYR A 196 -10.43 -6.23 1.15
CA TYR A 196 -9.68 -6.32 -0.10
C TYR A 196 -9.00 -7.67 -0.25
N THR A 197 -9.16 -8.23 -1.44
CA THR A 197 -8.69 -9.56 -1.81
C THR A 197 -7.90 -9.48 -3.10
N TRP A 198 -6.75 -10.13 -3.13
CA TRP A 198 -6.00 -10.38 -4.35
C TRP A 198 -6.21 -11.83 -4.78
N MET A 199 -6.64 -12.04 -6.03
CA MET A 199 -6.86 -13.35 -6.63
C MET A 199 -6.17 -13.41 -7.98
N ALA A 200 -5.32 -14.42 -8.20
CA ALA A 200 -4.76 -14.72 -9.51
C ALA A 200 -5.88 -15.20 -10.44
N LEU A 201 -6.26 -14.42 -11.44
CA LEU A 201 -7.27 -14.78 -12.44
C LEU A 201 -6.65 -14.90 -13.84
N PRO A 202 -7.06 -15.88 -14.66
CA PRO A 202 -6.46 -16.14 -15.97
C PRO A 202 -7.15 -15.35 -17.09
N PHE A 203 -6.89 -14.05 -17.19
CA PHE A 203 -7.42 -13.22 -18.29
C PHE A 203 -6.84 -13.61 -19.65
N THR A 204 -5.57 -14.01 -19.68
CA THR A 204 -4.84 -14.44 -20.87
C THR A 204 -4.40 -15.91 -20.74
N ASP A 205 -4.09 -16.54 -21.87
CA ASP A 205 -3.45 -17.85 -21.86
C ASP A 205 -1.95 -17.68 -21.52
N ALA A 206 -1.35 -18.69 -20.90
CA ALA A 206 0.09 -18.71 -20.73
C ALA A 206 0.78 -18.69 -22.10
N ARG A 207 1.92 -18.01 -22.17
CA ARG A 207 2.68 -17.81 -23.40
C ARG A 207 4.05 -18.43 -23.28
N GLU A 208 4.43 -19.11 -24.35
CA GLU A 208 5.81 -19.50 -24.59
C GLU A 208 6.69 -18.24 -24.77
N GLY A 209 7.98 -18.36 -24.49
CA GLY A 209 8.90 -17.24 -24.63
C GLY A 209 10.36 -17.66 -24.70
N PRO A 210 11.24 -16.68 -24.97
CA PRO A 210 11.95 -16.08 -23.83
C PRO A 210 11.54 -14.60 -23.55
N PRO A 211 11.08 -14.24 -22.31
CA PRO A 211 10.77 -15.14 -21.20
C PRO A 211 9.37 -15.76 -21.36
N PRO A 212 9.17 -17.04 -20.98
CA PRO A 212 7.83 -17.59 -20.85
C PRO A 212 7.03 -16.78 -19.82
N THR A 213 5.72 -16.63 -20.05
CA THR A 213 4.82 -15.89 -19.16
C THR A 213 3.64 -16.77 -18.78
N GLY A 214 3.38 -16.89 -17.48
CA GLY A 214 2.21 -17.60 -16.97
C GLY A 214 0.90 -16.83 -17.19
N ASP A 215 -0.20 -17.40 -16.71
CA ASP A 215 -1.54 -16.85 -16.90
C ASP A 215 -2.08 -16.07 -15.69
N GLN A 216 -1.29 -15.94 -14.61
CA GLN A 216 -1.80 -15.34 -13.38
C GLN A 216 -1.81 -13.82 -13.44
N SER A 217 -3.01 -13.27 -13.59
CA SER A 217 -3.25 -11.83 -13.39
C SER A 217 -3.75 -11.60 -11.97
N TRP A 218 -2.87 -11.13 -11.10
CA TRP A 218 -3.24 -10.80 -9.72
C TRP A 218 -4.25 -9.65 -9.73
N THR A 219 -5.50 -9.98 -9.39
CA THR A 219 -6.67 -9.12 -9.52
C THR A 219 -7.17 -8.70 -8.14
N LEU A 220 -7.28 -7.39 -7.94
CA LEU A 220 -7.81 -6.82 -6.71
C LEU A 220 -9.34 -6.80 -6.76
N PHE A 221 -9.97 -7.35 -5.73
CA PHE A 221 -11.36 -7.16 -5.39
C PHE A 221 -11.46 -6.26 -4.16
N LEU A 222 -12.40 -5.33 -4.17
CA LEU A 222 -12.76 -4.52 -3.01
C LEU A 222 -14.16 -4.87 -2.53
N ASN A 223 -14.38 -4.75 -1.23
CA ASN A 223 -15.70 -4.74 -0.61
C ASN A 223 -15.80 -3.50 0.27
N ALA A 224 -16.50 -2.49 -0.24
CA ALA A 224 -16.87 -1.25 0.42
C ALA A 224 -18.39 -1.04 0.28
N PHE A 225 -18.95 -0.15 1.07
CA PHE A 225 -20.41 0.05 1.12
C PHE A 225 -21.01 0.43 -0.25
N ASN A 226 -20.34 1.31 -0.99
CA ASN A 226 -20.78 1.83 -2.29
C ASN A 226 -20.05 1.20 -3.50
N PHE A 227 -19.19 0.19 -3.28
CA PHE A 227 -18.53 -0.55 -4.35
C PHE A 227 -18.11 -1.95 -3.89
N LYS A 228 -18.53 -2.96 -4.64
CA LYS A 228 -18.12 -4.35 -4.45
C LYS A 228 -17.72 -4.95 -5.79
N GLY A 229 -16.56 -5.59 -5.86
CA GLY A 229 -16.11 -6.28 -7.09
C GLY A 229 -14.67 -5.99 -7.48
N PRO A 230 -14.24 -6.41 -8.67
CA PRO A 230 -12.86 -6.25 -9.08
C PRO A 230 -12.57 -4.83 -9.52
N LEU A 231 -11.40 -4.31 -9.11
CA LEU A 231 -10.95 -2.96 -9.44
C LEU A 231 -9.97 -2.96 -10.63
N ALA A 232 -8.90 -3.74 -10.52
CA ALA A 232 -7.79 -3.77 -11.47
C ALA A 232 -6.96 -5.04 -11.29
N TYR A 233 -6.08 -5.34 -12.24
CA TYR A 233 -5.15 -6.45 -12.13
C TYR A 233 -3.76 -6.11 -12.67
N TYR A 234 -2.74 -6.82 -12.18
CA TYR A 234 -1.41 -6.81 -12.77
C TYR A 234 -1.37 -7.71 -14.00
N ILE A 235 -0.96 -7.15 -15.13
CA ILE A 235 -0.79 -7.90 -16.39
C ILE A 235 0.36 -8.91 -16.19
N PRO A 236 0.21 -10.20 -16.54
CA PRO A 236 1.20 -11.24 -16.23
C PRO A 236 2.62 -10.90 -16.69
N GLU A 237 2.78 -10.31 -17.87
CA GLU A 237 4.06 -9.87 -18.42
C GLU A 237 4.81 -8.84 -17.55
N THR A 238 4.11 -8.15 -16.66
CA THR A 238 4.71 -7.24 -15.66
C THR A 238 5.65 -7.98 -14.72
N TRP A 239 5.35 -9.25 -14.42
CA TRP A 239 6.13 -10.12 -13.55
C TRP A 239 7.21 -10.87 -14.33
N SER A 240 6.90 -11.40 -15.52
CA SER A 240 7.85 -12.24 -16.26
C SER A 240 8.97 -11.44 -16.94
N LYS A 241 8.76 -10.14 -17.23
CA LYS A 241 9.73 -9.33 -17.99
C LYS A 241 11.10 -9.19 -17.33
N ILE A 242 11.20 -9.28 -15.99
CA ILE A 242 12.49 -9.27 -15.28
C ILE A 242 13.40 -10.41 -15.75
N SER A 243 12.81 -11.54 -16.16
CA SER A 243 13.53 -12.75 -16.53
C SER A 243 14.05 -12.73 -17.97
N LYS A 244 13.76 -11.70 -18.78
CA LYS A 244 14.08 -11.65 -20.23
C LYS A 244 15.53 -12.01 -20.56
N ASN A 245 16.47 -11.63 -19.70
CA ASN A 245 17.90 -11.91 -19.85
C ASN A 245 18.46 -12.75 -18.69
N TYR A 246 17.60 -13.46 -17.96
CA TYR A 246 17.96 -14.22 -16.77
C TYR A 246 17.08 -15.48 -16.65
N GLU A 247 17.46 -16.54 -17.38
CA GLU A 247 16.66 -17.77 -17.55
C GLU A 247 16.34 -18.50 -16.24
N PHE A 248 17.15 -18.30 -15.19
CA PHE A 248 16.90 -18.90 -13.87
C PHE A 248 15.53 -18.50 -13.30
N ASP A 249 15.04 -17.32 -13.64
CA ASP A 249 13.77 -16.78 -13.16
C ASP A 249 12.55 -17.25 -13.98
N TYR A 250 12.75 -18.01 -15.05
CA TYR A 250 11.63 -18.52 -15.85
C TYR A 250 10.65 -19.31 -14.99
N GLY A 251 9.38 -18.87 -14.98
CA GLY A 251 8.32 -19.47 -14.17
C GLY A 251 8.51 -19.31 -12.65
N ARG A 252 9.34 -18.37 -12.19
CA ARG A 252 9.53 -18.04 -10.77
C ARG A 252 8.75 -16.82 -10.30
N GLY A 253 8.19 -16.05 -11.22
CA GLY A 253 7.40 -14.86 -10.93
C GLY A 253 5.97 -15.15 -10.49
N LEU A 254 5.29 -14.09 -10.04
CA LEU A 254 3.88 -14.10 -9.65
C LEU A 254 2.92 -14.36 -10.82
N ASP A 255 3.38 -14.29 -12.06
CA ASP A 255 2.65 -14.74 -13.25
C ASP A 255 2.46 -16.26 -13.30
N ALA A 256 3.32 -17.03 -12.62
CA ALA A 256 3.36 -18.48 -12.71
C ALA A 256 3.31 -19.21 -11.36
N ARG A 257 3.88 -18.64 -10.30
CA ARG A 257 3.96 -19.26 -8.97
C ARG A 257 2.77 -18.89 -8.09
N SER A 258 2.45 -19.80 -7.17
CA SER A 258 1.54 -19.50 -6.05
C SER A 258 2.04 -18.29 -5.26
N GLY A 259 1.12 -17.43 -4.83
CA GLY A 259 1.41 -16.35 -3.91
C GLY A 259 1.54 -16.87 -2.48
N VAL A 260 2.53 -16.33 -1.77
CA VAL A 260 2.81 -16.62 -0.37
C VAL A 260 2.65 -15.33 0.42
N THR A 261 1.97 -15.45 1.55
CA THR A 261 1.88 -14.43 2.59
C THR A 261 2.19 -15.08 3.94
N GLY A 262 2.76 -14.30 4.86
CA GLY A 262 3.10 -14.73 6.23
C GLY A 262 2.30 -13.99 7.30
N GLY A 263 1.20 -13.34 6.93
CA GLY A 263 0.46 -12.44 7.81
C GLY A 263 0.51 -11.00 7.34
N GLY A 264 0.40 -10.05 8.25
CA GLY A 264 0.27 -8.64 7.90
C GLY A 264 0.68 -7.71 9.01
N ALA A 265 0.92 -6.44 8.65
CA ALA A 265 1.37 -5.45 9.61
C ALA A 265 0.89 -4.04 9.27
N MET A 266 0.81 -3.22 10.31
CA MET A 266 0.89 -1.77 10.23
C MET A 266 2.36 -1.39 10.34
N GLU A 267 2.96 -0.94 9.24
CA GLU A 267 4.36 -0.52 9.18
C GLU A 267 4.49 0.96 9.56
N ILE A 268 5.25 1.25 10.62
CA ILE A 268 5.56 2.60 11.06
C ILE A 268 6.95 2.95 10.53
N ASN A 269 7.00 3.76 9.48
CA ASN A 269 8.26 4.09 8.79
C ASN A 269 8.76 5.50 9.11
N THR A 270 7.88 6.52 9.01
CA THR A 270 8.30 7.92 9.13
C THR A 270 7.29 8.69 9.98
N VAL A 271 7.72 9.20 11.13
CA VAL A 271 6.89 10.00 12.04
C VAL A 271 7.68 11.22 12.45
N PRO A 272 7.17 12.46 12.22
CA PRO A 272 7.91 13.64 12.62
C PRO A 272 8.03 13.69 14.15
N HIS A 273 9.08 14.33 14.67
CA HIS A 273 9.22 14.57 16.11
C HIS A 273 9.87 15.92 16.37
N PHE A 274 9.68 16.38 17.60
CA PHE A 274 10.49 17.41 18.22
C PHE A 274 11.33 16.81 19.34
N GLU A 275 12.54 17.31 19.51
CA GLU A 275 13.43 16.98 20.62
C GLU A 275 13.90 18.24 21.32
N GLY A 276 13.99 18.22 22.65
CA GLY A 276 14.50 19.33 23.46
C GLY A 276 15.17 18.81 24.72
N LYS A 277 16.12 19.58 25.25
CA LYS A 277 16.85 19.23 26.48
C LYS A 277 16.37 20.08 27.66
N ASP A 278 16.34 19.47 28.85
CA ASP A 278 16.18 20.19 30.11
C ASP A 278 17.53 20.74 30.63
N ALA A 279 17.49 21.43 31.78
CA ALA A 279 18.66 22.05 32.41
C ALA A 279 19.72 21.01 32.85
N GLU A 280 19.32 19.78 33.11
CA GLU A 280 20.20 18.65 33.40
C GLU A 280 20.77 17.98 32.13
N GLY A 281 20.34 18.42 30.94
CA GLY A 281 20.78 17.92 29.65
C GLY A 281 20.08 16.64 29.20
N VAL A 282 18.97 16.25 29.84
CA VAL A 282 18.16 15.08 29.45
C VAL A 282 17.34 15.41 28.22
N THR A 283 17.36 14.52 27.23
CA THR A 283 16.57 14.65 26.00
C THR A 283 15.12 14.22 26.24
N TRP A 284 14.19 15.06 25.79
CA TRP A 284 12.76 14.82 25.76
C TRP A 284 12.26 14.88 24.33
N VAL A 285 11.34 13.97 23.97
CA VAL A 285 10.83 13.83 22.60
C VAL A 285 9.32 13.94 22.59
N LYS A 286 8.79 14.67 21.60
CA LYS A 286 7.35 14.74 21.29
C LYS A 286 7.11 14.20 19.89
N ILE A 287 6.12 13.32 19.75
CA ILE A 287 5.59 12.87 18.45
C ILE A 287 4.17 13.42 18.21
N PRO A 288 3.61 13.30 17.00
CA PRO A 288 2.20 13.59 16.77
C PRO A 288 1.29 12.70 17.61
N ARG A 289 0.06 13.18 17.84
CA ARG A 289 -0.97 12.34 18.43
C ARG A 289 -1.32 11.24 17.43
N LEU A 290 -1.15 9.99 17.84
CA LEU A 290 -1.64 8.82 17.09
C LEU A 290 -2.87 8.27 17.81
N GLN A 291 -3.99 8.17 17.09
CA GLN A 291 -5.28 7.78 17.65
C GLN A 291 -5.82 6.51 16.99
N PHE A 292 -6.53 5.70 17.77
CA PHE A 292 -7.09 4.42 17.37
C PHE A 292 -8.56 4.33 17.81
N PRO A 293 -9.43 3.71 16.99
CA PRO A 293 -10.79 3.42 17.41
C PRO A 293 -10.76 2.39 18.54
N VAL A 294 -11.49 2.63 19.61
CA VAL A 294 -11.55 1.76 20.79
C VAL A 294 -13.00 1.45 21.13
N ASP A 295 -13.31 0.17 21.31
CA ASP A 295 -14.62 -0.27 21.75
C ASP A 295 -14.79 -0.20 23.27
N GLU A 296 -15.98 -0.54 23.76
CA GLU A 296 -16.32 -0.52 25.19
C GLU A 296 -15.47 -1.49 26.03
N GLN A 297 -14.81 -2.48 25.41
CA GLN A 297 -13.90 -3.42 26.05
C GLN A 297 -12.43 -2.97 26.02
N GLY A 298 -12.16 -1.76 25.52
CA GLY A 298 -10.79 -1.26 25.40
C GLY A 298 -10.03 -1.90 24.23
N ARG A 299 -10.71 -2.40 23.20
CA ARG A 299 -10.08 -3.04 22.05
C ARG A 299 -10.10 -2.15 20.81
N THR A 300 -9.00 -2.12 20.08
CA THR A 300 -8.97 -1.68 18.68
C THR A 300 -8.99 -2.90 17.79
N ILE A 301 -9.98 -3.01 16.92
CA ILE A 301 -10.01 -4.07 15.91
C ILE A 301 -9.31 -3.58 14.65
N LEU A 302 -8.33 -4.34 14.15
CA LEU A 302 -7.48 -3.94 13.04
C LEU A 302 -7.70 -4.81 11.79
N VAL A 303 -7.66 -6.13 11.93
CA VAL A 303 -7.80 -7.09 10.82
C VAL A 303 -8.71 -8.23 11.22
N GLN A 304 -9.59 -8.63 10.32
CA GLN A 304 -10.48 -9.78 10.50
C GLN A 304 -10.63 -10.56 9.18
N ASP A 305 -11.18 -11.77 9.30
CA ASP A 305 -11.53 -12.63 8.17
C ASP A 305 -10.38 -12.81 7.17
N VAL A 306 -9.19 -13.12 7.68
CA VAL A 306 -8.08 -13.55 6.82
C VAL A 306 -8.45 -14.87 6.15
N VAL A 307 -8.36 -14.94 4.83
CA VAL A 307 -8.68 -16.11 4.01
C VAL A 307 -7.61 -16.32 2.95
N TYR A 308 -7.20 -17.57 2.75
CA TYR A 308 -6.46 -18.02 1.59
C TYR A 308 -7.38 -18.73 0.61
N TYR A 309 -7.15 -18.52 -0.67
CA TYR A 309 -7.99 -19.06 -1.74
C TYR A 309 -7.22 -20.05 -2.59
N SER A 310 -7.87 -21.18 -2.87
CA SER A 310 -7.44 -22.10 -3.92
C SER A 310 -7.99 -21.67 -5.28
N LYS A 311 -7.52 -22.32 -6.36
CA LYS A 311 -8.04 -22.05 -7.71
C LYS A 311 -9.54 -22.30 -7.84
N GLN A 312 -10.09 -23.25 -7.06
CA GLN A 312 -11.51 -23.57 -7.08
C GLN A 312 -12.39 -22.41 -6.61
N ALA A 313 -11.84 -21.52 -5.76
CA ALA A 313 -12.59 -20.38 -5.21
C ALA A 313 -13.10 -19.43 -6.31
N LEU A 314 -12.28 -19.20 -7.36
CA LEU A 314 -12.67 -18.29 -8.44
C LEU A 314 -11.90 -18.49 -9.75
N TYR A 315 -10.62 -18.90 -9.71
CA TYR A 315 -9.80 -19.07 -10.93
C TYR A 315 -10.43 -20.10 -11.88
N ASP A 316 -10.81 -21.28 -11.39
CA ASP A 316 -11.33 -22.37 -12.23
C ASP A 316 -12.68 -22.02 -12.90
N PRO A 317 -13.71 -21.51 -12.17
CA PRO A 317 -14.95 -21.09 -12.81
C PRO A 317 -14.75 -19.87 -13.74
N PHE A 318 -13.83 -18.95 -13.41
CA PHE A 318 -13.49 -17.83 -14.28
C PHE A 318 -12.87 -18.31 -15.60
N LYS A 319 -11.90 -19.24 -15.53
CA LYS A 319 -11.28 -19.85 -16.70
C LYS A 319 -12.30 -20.57 -17.57
N ALA A 320 -13.15 -21.39 -16.95
CA ALA A 320 -14.21 -22.11 -17.65
C ALA A 320 -15.13 -21.14 -18.41
N TRP A 321 -15.51 -20.01 -17.80
CA TRP A 321 -16.33 -19.00 -18.48
C TRP A 321 -15.61 -18.35 -19.66
N ARG A 322 -14.36 -17.92 -19.46
CA ARG A 322 -13.53 -17.32 -20.50
C ARG A 322 -13.38 -18.25 -21.72
N ASP A 323 -13.26 -19.55 -21.46
CA ASP A 323 -13.10 -20.60 -22.47
C ASP A 323 -14.45 -21.06 -23.09
N GLY A 324 -15.54 -20.31 -22.86
CA GLY A 324 -16.85 -20.51 -23.49
C GLY A 324 -17.86 -21.31 -22.66
N GLY A 325 -17.51 -21.68 -21.43
CA GLY A 325 -18.38 -22.34 -20.48
C GLY A 325 -19.40 -21.42 -19.79
N LYS A 326 -19.99 -21.91 -18.70
CA LYS A 326 -21.01 -21.19 -17.92
C LYS A 326 -20.45 -19.88 -17.37
N ALA A 327 -21.28 -18.83 -17.36
CA ALA A 327 -20.94 -17.54 -16.77
C ALA A 327 -20.50 -17.68 -15.30
N CYS A 328 -19.33 -17.14 -14.99
CA CYS A 328 -18.82 -17.01 -13.62
C CYS A 328 -19.53 -15.85 -12.93
N THR A 329 -19.99 -16.05 -11.70
CA THR A 329 -20.68 -15.01 -10.92
C THR A 329 -19.74 -13.95 -10.37
N GLY A 330 -18.44 -14.28 -10.27
CA GLY A 330 -17.42 -13.50 -9.58
C GLY A 330 -17.34 -13.76 -8.08
N ALA A 331 -18.31 -14.45 -7.49
CA ALA A 331 -18.33 -14.72 -6.07
C ALA A 331 -17.27 -15.76 -5.69
N PHE A 332 -16.55 -15.51 -4.61
CA PHE A 332 -15.56 -16.43 -4.08
C PHE A 332 -16.26 -17.61 -3.41
N ASP A 333 -15.99 -18.83 -3.90
CA ASP A 333 -16.58 -20.05 -3.36
C ASP A 333 -15.92 -20.43 -2.02
N GLU A 334 -16.74 -20.64 -0.99
CA GLU A 334 -16.30 -21.05 0.34
C GLU A 334 -15.58 -22.41 0.33
N THR A 335 -15.91 -23.31 -0.61
CA THR A 335 -15.22 -24.61 -0.75
C THR A 335 -13.76 -24.46 -1.16
N GLY A 336 -13.42 -23.37 -1.86
CA GLY A 336 -12.06 -23.00 -2.22
C GLY A 336 -11.37 -22.11 -1.19
N SER A 337 -11.96 -21.89 -0.01
CA SER A 337 -11.49 -20.95 1.00
C SER A 337 -10.91 -21.66 2.22
N MET A 338 -9.83 -21.12 2.79
CA MET A 338 -9.24 -21.60 4.04
C MET A 338 -8.92 -20.42 4.95
N LYS A 339 -9.42 -20.45 6.19
CA LYS A 339 -9.11 -19.45 7.23
C LYS A 339 -7.93 -19.94 8.07
N PRO A 340 -6.77 -19.26 8.05
CA PRO A 340 -5.63 -19.65 8.88
C PRO A 340 -5.84 -19.23 10.33
N GLU A 341 -5.26 -19.95 11.29
CA GLU A 341 -5.17 -19.49 12.68
C GLU A 341 -4.11 -18.40 12.81
N LEU A 342 -4.50 -17.24 13.32
CA LEU A 342 -3.60 -16.11 13.50
C LEU A 342 -2.89 -16.19 14.86
N ASN A 343 -1.70 -15.62 14.91
CA ASN A 343 -1.00 -15.31 16.15
C ASN A 343 -0.36 -13.92 16.06
N THR A 344 0.05 -13.39 17.19
CA THR A 344 0.76 -12.12 17.30
C THR A 344 1.73 -12.21 18.47
N GLY A 345 2.60 -11.22 18.61
CA GLY A 345 3.58 -11.15 19.68
C GLY A 345 3.92 -9.72 20.04
N GLU A 346 4.90 -9.57 20.92
CA GLU A 346 5.38 -8.27 21.38
C GLU A 346 5.82 -7.38 20.23
N VAL A 347 5.48 -6.10 20.33
CA VAL A 347 5.91 -5.08 19.39
C VAL A 347 7.06 -4.29 20.00
N ARG A 348 8.12 -4.11 19.22
CA ARG A 348 9.23 -3.22 19.56
C ARG A 348 9.12 -1.96 18.71
N TYR A 349 9.36 -0.83 19.37
CA TYR A 349 9.39 0.48 18.74
C TYR A 349 10.71 1.14 19.05
N ASP A 350 11.15 2.02 18.14
CA ASP A 350 12.32 2.85 18.37
C ASP A 350 12.10 4.30 17.90
N GLN A 351 12.96 5.19 18.38
CA GLN A 351 13.08 6.57 17.92
C GLN A 351 14.52 6.83 17.50
N GLY A 352 14.77 6.85 16.18
CA GLY A 352 16.12 7.03 15.65
C GLY A 352 17.08 5.92 16.04
N GLY A 353 16.59 4.68 16.24
CA GLY A 353 17.36 3.53 16.70
C GLY A 353 17.45 3.37 18.22
N ILE A 354 16.87 4.28 19.01
CA ILE A 354 16.80 4.15 20.47
C ILE A 354 15.48 3.46 20.84
N GLU A 355 15.57 2.31 21.50
CA GLU A 355 14.42 1.48 21.87
C GLU A 355 13.46 2.21 22.83
N LEU A 356 12.16 2.04 22.60
CA LEU A 356 11.11 2.51 23.48
C LEU A 356 10.75 1.47 24.54
N SER A 357 10.53 1.92 25.78
CA SER A 357 10.10 1.07 26.89
C SER A 357 8.81 1.59 27.54
N GLY A 358 8.03 0.67 28.11
CA GLY A 358 6.79 0.96 28.83
C GLY A 358 5.53 1.04 27.98
N ILE A 359 5.62 0.87 26.65
CA ILE A 359 4.47 0.85 25.74
C ILE A 359 3.55 -0.35 26.00
N ASP A 360 4.13 -1.48 26.36
CA ASP A 360 3.46 -2.73 26.72
C ASP A 360 2.54 -2.62 27.94
N ASN A 361 2.73 -1.60 28.79
CA ASN A 361 1.84 -1.27 29.91
C ASN A 361 0.60 -0.47 29.48
N ILE A 362 0.52 -0.07 28.21
CA ILE A 362 -0.50 0.85 27.68
C ILE A 362 -1.33 0.14 26.61
N LEU A 363 -0.65 -0.60 25.73
CA LEU A 363 -1.29 -1.39 24.69
C LEU A 363 -0.50 -2.66 24.40
N LYS A 364 -1.22 -3.72 24.03
CA LYS A 364 -0.66 -4.99 23.58
C LYS A 364 -1.37 -5.44 22.31
N THR A 365 -0.65 -6.07 21.41
CA THR A 365 -1.27 -6.80 20.30
C THR A 365 -2.02 -8.02 20.84
N ALA A 366 -3.14 -8.36 20.20
CA ALA A 366 -3.93 -9.53 20.57
C ALA A 366 -4.60 -10.16 19.35
N ILE A 367 -4.80 -11.48 19.42
CA ILE A 367 -5.80 -12.19 18.61
C ILE A 367 -7.01 -12.41 19.51
N PHE A 368 -8.10 -11.70 19.22
CA PHE A 368 -9.37 -11.80 19.94
C PHE A 368 -10.18 -13.01 19.47
N SER A 369 -11.31 -13.25 20.13
CA SER A 369 -12.28 -14.28 19.73
C SER A 369 -12.65 -14.14 18.25
N SER A 370 -12.87 -15.28 17.59
CA SER A 370 -13.14 -15.34 16.14
C SER A 370 -11.94 -14.95 15.25
N ASN A 371 -10.72 -15.09 15.77
CA ASN A 371 -9.48 -14.97 14.99
C ASN A 371 -9.27 -13.55 14.42
N VAL A 372 -9.54 -12.55 15.27
CA VAL A 372 -9.51 -11.13 14.91
C VAL A 372 -8.26 -10.49 15.50
N PHE A 373 -7.44 -9.85 14.67
CA PHE A 373 -6.25 -9.15 15.11
C PHE A 373 -6.55 -7.71 15.52
N GLY A 374 -5.92 -7.26 16.60
CA GLY A 374 -6.04 -5.89 17.06
C GLY A 374 -5.14 -5.53 18.24
N LEU A 375 -5.52 -4.48 18.95
CA LEU A 375 -4.83 -3.97 20.13
C LEU A 375 -5.75 -4.03 21.36
N GLN A 376 -5.25 -4.57 22.46
CA GLN A 376 -5.85 -4.44 23.78
C GLN A 376 -5.22 -3.24 24.49
N TRP A 377 -6.05 -2.28 24.90
CA TRP A 377 -5.62 -1.11 25.66
C TRP A 377 -5.84 -1.31 27.14
N GLU A 378 -4.87 -0.87 27.93
CA GLU A 378 -4.90 -0.88 29.39
C GLU A 378 -5.22 0.51 29.93
N ASP A 379 -5.70 0.59 31.17
CA ASP A 379 -5.83 1.87 31.85
C ASP A 379 -4.42 2.37 32.23
N SER A 380 -4.07 3.58 31.76
CA SER A 380 -2.74 4.16 31.97
C SER A 380 -2.83 5.62 32.39
N PRO A 381 -1.98 6.09 33.32
CA PRO A 381 -1.86 7.51 33.62
C PRO A 381 -1.13 8.30 32.51
N LEU A 382 -0.50 7.62 31.54
CA LEU A 382 0.32 8.24 30.50
C LEU A 382 -0.52 8.71 29.30
N SER A 383 -1.52 7.92 28.90
CA SER A 383 -2.44 8.26 27.83
C SER A 383 -3.80 7.57 28.00
N PRO A 384 -4.89 8.21 27.54
CA PRO A 384 -6.19 7.54 27.43
C PRO A 384 -6.14 6.34 26.48
N LYS A 385 -7.04 5.37 26.68
CA LYS A 385 -7.25 4.27 25.73
C LYS A 385 -7.49 4.82 24.32
N GLY A 386 -6.81 4.24 23.33
CA GLY A 386 -6.89 4.67 21.94
C GLY A 386 -5.94 5.81 21.60
N GLN A 387 -5.09 6.29 22.51
CA GLN A 387 -4.07 7.28 22.23
C GLN A 387 -2.68 6.71 22.51
N PHE A 388 -1.86 6.62 21.47
CA PHE A 388 -0.44 6.24 21.65
C PHE A 388 0.29 7.34 22.44
N PRO A 389 1.24 6.98 23.32
CA PRO A 389 2.00 7.97 24.09
C PRO A 389 2.68 9.01 23.22
N GLN A 390 2.54 10.28 23.60
CA GLN A 390 3.05 11.39 22.80
C GLN A 390 4.45 11.84 23.21
N TYR A 391 4.82 11.62 24.48
CA TYR A 391 6.01 12.17 25.09
C TYR A 391 6.93 11.08 25.62
N PHE A 392 8.22 11.28 25.42
CA PHE A 392 9.25 10.32 25.81
C PHE A 392 10.42 11.04 26.48
N LYS A 393 11.01 10.38 27.47
CA LYS A 393 12.21 10.82 28.17
C LYS A 393 13.34 9.85 27.90
N GLU A 394 14.50 10.37 27.52
CA GLU A 394 15.71 9.56 27.39
C GLU A 394 16.25 9.17 28.77
N GLN A 395 16.45 7.87 28.98
CA GLN A 395 16.99 7.33 30.23
C GLN A 395 17.97 6.19 29.93
N GLY A 396 19.27 6.50 29.97
CA GLY A 396 20.30 5.56 29.57
C GLY A 396 20.21 5.25 28.08
N ASN A 397 20.04 3.98 27.71
CA ASN A 397 19.99 3.52 26.32
C ASN A 397 18.57 3.31 25.79
N VAL A 398 17.55 3.75 26.54
CA VAL A 398 16.14 3.62 26.16
C VAL A 398 15.43 4.96 26.28
N ARG A 399 14.28 5.07 25.63
CA ARG A 399 13.33 6.16 25.85
C ARG A 399 12.06 5.61 26.49
N ILE A 400 11.70 6.18 27.63
CA ILE A 400 10.50 5.78 28.39
C ILE A 400 9.33 6.70 28.04
N ALA A 401 8.15 6.12 27.88
CA ALA A 401 6.93 6.91 27.73
C ALA A 401 6.61 7.67 29.04
N VAL A 402 6.24 8.95 28.92
CA VAL A 402 5.94 9.85 30.04
C VAL A 402 4.66 10.64 29.79
N SER A 403 4.03 11.13 30.86
CA SER A 403 2.88 12.03 30.75
C SER A 403 3.30 13.44 30.32
N ALA A 404 2.39 14.19 29.71
CA ALA A 404 2.64 15.59 29.34
C ALA A 404 2.99 16.49 30.54
N SER A 405 2.51 16.16 31.74
CA SER A 405 2.82 16.87 32.99
C SER A 405 4.26 16.70 33.46
N GLU A 406 4.94 15.63 33.05
CA GLU A 406 6.33 15.37 33.44
C GLU A 406 7.34 16.11 32.57
N VAL A 407 6.93 16.53 31.37
CA VAL A 407 7.81 17.25 30.43
C VAL A 407 8.07 18.67 30.95
N PRO A 408 9.33 19.05 31.25
CA PRO A 408 9.66 20.38 31.75
C PRO A 408 9.32 21.48 30.74
N ASP A 409 8.79 22.62 31.20
CA ASP A 409 8.38 23.74 30.32
C ASP A 409 9.57 24.31 29.52
N GLU A 410 10.77 24.29 30.11
CA GLU A 410 12.01 24.76 29.49
C GLU A 410 12.44 23.95 28.26
N THR A 411 11.96 22.72 28.08
CA THR A 411 12.20 21.94 26.85
C THR A 411 11.48 22.54 25.64
N GLN A 412 10.44 23.36 25.86
CA GLN A 412 9.57 23.97 24.86
C GLN A 412 8.85 23.01 23.89
N ILE A 413 9.05 21.69 23.95
CA ILE A 413 8.47 20.76 22.97
C ILE A 413 6.94 20.70 23.05
N LYS A 414 6.35 20.93 24.24
CA LYS A 414 4.88 20.88 24.45
C LYS A 414 4.13 21.86 23.54
N SER A 415 4.66 23.07 23.34
CA SER A 415 4.01 24.13 22.56
C SER A 415 4.25 24.04 21.06
N LYS A 416 5.09 23.10 20.59
CA LYS A 416 5.40 22.95 19.17
C LYS A 416 4.29 22.20 18.44
N GLU A 417 3.95 22.67 17.25
CA GLU A 417 2.98 22.07 16.36
C GLU A 417 3.68 21.45 15.15
N PHE A 418 3.22 20.28 14.71
CA PHE A 418 3.77 19.61 13.54
C PHE A 418 3.32 20.30 12.25
N ALA A 419 4.22 20.36 11.27
CA ALA A 419 3.91 20.93 9.97
C ALA A 419 2.79 20.13 9.28
N LEU A 420 1.82 20.85 8.72
CA LEU A 420 0.81 20.26 7.86
C LEU A 420 1.40 19.95 6.49
N ALA A 421 0.89 18.91 5.84
CA ALA A 421 1.20 18.63 4.45
C ALA A 421 0.68 19.78 3.58
N GLY A 422 1.57 20.34 2.77
CA GLY A 422 1.19 21.29 1.74
C GLY A 422 0.63 20.59 0.51
N ASN A 423 0.09 21.37 -0.42
CA ASN A 423 -0.19 20.87 -1.76
C ASN A 423 1.13 20.60 -2.48
N ALA A 424 1.17 19.55 -3.29
CA ALA A 424 2.31 19.26 -4.14
C ALA A 424 1.95 19.39 -5.62
N GLU A 425 2.99 19.34 -6.44
CA GLU A 425 2.91 19.35 -7.90
C GLU A 425 1.87 18.36 -8.45
N PRO A 426 1.20 18.70 -9.57
CA PRO A 426 0.17 17.84 -10.14
C PRO A 426 0.76 16.56 -10.70
N TYR A 427 -0.09 15.53 -10.76
CA TYR A 427 0.12 14.39 -11.65
C TYR A 427 -0.34 14.80 -13.05
N THR A 428 0.48 14.55 -14.07
CA THR A 428 0.12 14.80 -15.47
C THR A 428 0.73 13.73 -16.37
N SER A 429 -0.12 13.03 -17.11
CA SER A 429 0.32 12.00 -18.05
C SER A 429 1.04 12.65 -19.23
N PRO A 430 1.98 11.95 -19.87
CA PRO A 430 2.50 12.33 -21.17
C PRO A 430 1.39 12.56 -22.22
N ASP A 431 1.65 13.46 -23.16
CA ASP A 431 0.83 13.76 -24.34
C ASP A 431 1.30 13.00 -25.59
N THR A 432 2.07 11.91 -25.38
CA THR A 432 2.65 11.07 -26.42
C THR A 432 2.67 9.59 -25.99
N GLY A 433 3.10 8.70 -26.89
CA GLY A 433 3.37 7.30 -26.57
C GLY A 433 2.10 6.50 -26.24
N ALA A 434 2.23 5.60 -25.26
CA ALA A 434 1.17 4.70 -24.82
C ALA A 434 -0.12 5.42 -24.36
N TRP A 435 -0.02 6.69 -23.96
CA TRP A 435 -1.16 7.49 -23.51
C TRP A 435 -2.05 7.98 -24.64
N THR A 436 -1.49 8.16 -25.84
CA THR A 436 -2.16 8.82 -26.98
C THR A 436 -2.30 7.93 -28.21
N ASN A 437 -1.66 6.77 -28.25
CA ASN A 437 -1.76 5.82 -29.36
C ASN A 437 -1.95 4.38 -28.85
N PRO A 438 -3.13 3.76 -29.03
CA PRO A 438 -4.31 4.27 -29.74
C PRO A 438 -5.00 5.47 -29.08
N GLY A 439 -4.79 5.65 -27.77
CA GLY A 439 -5.31 6.77 -27.00
C GLY A 439 -6.74 6.59 -26.49
N PRO A 440 -7.29 7.61 -25.82
CA PRO A 440 -8.63 7.56 -25.25
C PRO A 440 -9.71 7.62 -26.33
N ALA A 441 -10.84 6.97 -26.06
CA ALA A 441 -12.02 7.02 -26.90
C ALA A 441 -12.94 8.21 -26.58
N LEU A 442 -12.95 8.70 -25.33
CA LEU A 442 -13.78 9.84 -24.91
C LEU A 442 -13.19 10.60 -23.72
N GLY A 443 -13.30 11.94 -23.73
CA GLY A 443 -12.87 12.83 -22.65
C GLY A 443 -12.25 14.13 -23.17
N PRO A 444 -11.67 14.97 -22.29
CA PRO A 444 -11.50 14.75 -20.84
C PRO A 444 -12.81 14.91 -20.05
N PHE A 445 -12.83 14.30 -18.86
CA PHE A 445 -13.78 14.54 -17.79
C PHE A 445 -13.03 14.97 -16.53
N LYS A 446 -13.73 15.64 -15.61
CA LYS A 446 -13.18 16.12 -14.34
C LYS A 446 -14.12 15.78 -13.17
N VAL A 447 -13.54 15.41 -12.03
CA VAL A 447 -14.25 15.24 -10.74
C VAL A 447 -13.42 15.84 -9.61
N SER A 448 -14.08 16.41 -8.59
CA SER A 448 -13.42 16.89 -7.39
C SER A 448 -13.56 15.85 -6.27
N LEU A 449 -12.44 15.44 -5.68
CA LEU A 449 -12.40 14.48 -4.58
C LEU A 449 -12.50 15.18 -3.22
N VAL A 450 -12.83 14.42 -2.17
CA VAL A 450 -12.91 14.92 -0.79
C VAL A 450 -11.58 15.43 -0.25
N ASP A 451 -10.45 15.06 -0.87
CA ASP A 451 -9.14 15.59 -0.52
C ASP A 451 -8.84 17.00 -1.07
N GLY A 452 -9.80 17.53 -1.82
CA GLY A 452 -9.76 18.84 -2.46
C GLY A 452 -9.03 18.85 -3.80
N SER A 453 -8.53 17.71 -4.27
CA SER A 453 -7.96 17.61 -5.62
C SER A 453 -9.03 17.48 -6.70
N GLU A 454 -8.74 17.99 -7.89
CA GLU A 454 -9.47 17.72 -9.12
C GLU A 454 -8.74 16.65 -9.92
N VAL A 455 -9.47 15.61 -10.33
CA VAL A 455 -8.95 14.50 -11.14
C VAL A 455 -9.45 14.64 -12.57
N THR A 456 -8.53 14.62 -13.53
CA THR A 456 -8.82 14.58 -14.96
C THR A 456 -8.68 13.14 -15.48
N TYR A 457 -9.70 12.65 -16.18
CA TYR A 457 -9.72 11.29 -16.70
C TYR A 457 -10.37 11.19 -18.09
N TYR A 458 -10.07 10.10 -18.78
CA TYR A 458 -10.63 9.75 -20.08
C TYR A 458 -11.11 8.31 -20.08
N TRP A 459 -12.05 8.00 -20.96
CA TRP A 459 -12.48 6.63 -21.20
C TRP A 459 -11.63 6.00 -22.30
N TYR A 460 -11.00 4.88 -21.97
CA TYR A 460 -10.26 4.04 -22.90
C TYR A 460 -11.06 2.80 -23.20
N ARG A 461 -11.01 2.30 -24.44
CA ARG A 461 -11.34 0.90 -24.69
C ARG A 461 -10.37 0.06 -23.86
N PHE A 462 -10.85 -1.03 -23.26
CA PHE A 462 -10.10 -1.75 -22.24
C PHE A 462 -8.69 -2.15 -22.70
N VAL A 463 -8.54 -2.68 -23.93
CA VAL A 463 -7.23 -3.08 -24.48
C VAL A 463 -6.38 -1.91 -25.03
N ASP A 464 -6.94 -0.71 -25.08
CA ASP A 464 -6.24 0.51 -25.49
C ASP A 464 -5.65 1.28 -24.30
N GLN A 465 -5.82 0.77 -23.07
CA GLN A 465 -5.15 1.33 -21.91
C GLN A 465 -3.64 1.43 -22.14
N PRO A 466 -2.97 2.46 -21.58
CA PRO A 466 -1.52 2.64 -21.75
C PRO A 466 -0.71 1.41 -21.34
N SER A 467 -1.14 0.71 -20.29
CA SER A 467 -0.45 -0.47 -19.77
C SER A 467 -0.34 -1.65 -20.74
N PHE A 468 -1.22 -1.76 -21.74
CA PHE A 468 -1.14 -2.81 -22.76
C PHE A 468 -0.19 -2.48 -23.92
N GLN A 469 0.14 -1.21 -24.16
CA GLN A 469 0.82 -0.80 -25.39
C GLN A 469 2.29 -1.22 -25.46
N GLN A 470 2.86 -1.64 -24.32
CA GLN A 470 4.23 -2.15 -24.23
C GLN A 470 4.38 -3.60 -24.68
N PHE A 471 3.28 -4.33 -24.90
CA PHE A 471 3.31 -5.77 -25.20
C PHE A 471 2.94 -6.05 -26.66
N ASP A 472 3.65 -7.00 -27.26
CA ASP A 472 3.45 -7.41 -28.66
C ASP A 472 2.27 -8.39 -28.80
N TRP A 473 1.08 -7.90 -28.44
CA TRP A 473 -0.16 -8.67 -28.55
C TRP A 473 -0.75 -8.54 -29.94
N SER A 474 -1.13 -9.68 -30.52
CA SER A 474 -1.88 -9.72 -31.78
C SER A 474 -3.28 -9.10 -31.63
N ASP A 475 -3.85 -8.68 -32.76
CA ASP A 475 -5.21 -8.16 -32.80
C ASP A 475 -6.24 -9.20 -32.32
N GLU A 476 -5.99 -10.49 -32.55
CA GLU A 476 -6.84 -11.58 -32.07
C GLU A 476 -6.83 -11.69 -30.54
N GLU A 477 -5.64 -11.60 -29.93
CA GLU A 477 -5.51 -11.64 -28.47
C GLU A 477 -6.19 -10.44 -27.81
N LYS A 478 -5.98 -9.24 -28.38
CA LYS A 478 -6.67 -8.02 -27.92
C LYS A 478 -8.18 -8.16 -28.08
N ALA A 479 -8.67 -8.68 -29.20
CA ALA A 479 -10.11 -8.87 -29.43
C ALA A 479 -10.71 -9.89 -28.45
N LYS A 480 -10.02 -11.00 -28.18
CA LYS A 480 -10.45 -12.02 -27.21
C LYS A 480 -10.56 -11.43 -25.80
N LEU A 481 -9.54 -10.70 -25.34
CA LEU A 481 -9.58 -10.05 -24.03
C LEU A 481 -10.69 -8.98 -23.95
N GLN A 482 -10.77 -8.12 -24.96
CA GLN A 482 -11.79 -7.07 -25.04
C GLN A 482 -13.21 -7.64 -24.93
N SER A 483 -13.53 -8.66 -25.73
CA SER A 483 -14.84 -9.32 -25.70
C SER A 483 -15.13 -9.98 -24.35
N PHE A 484 -14.11 -10.54 -23.70
CA PHE A 484 -14.30 -11.13 -22.39
C PHE A 484 -14.53 -10.08 -21.30
N VAL A 485 -13.82 -8.96 -21.35
CA VAL A 485 -14.06 -7.83 -20.43
C VAL A 485 -15.44 -7.22 -20.62
N GLU A 486 -15.96 -7.13 -21.85
CA GLU A 486 -17.34 -6.72 -22.09
C GLU A 486 -18.35 -7.63 -21.38
N LYS A 487 -18.11 -8.95 -21.38
CA LYS A 487 -18.93 -9.90 -20.62
C LYS A 487 -18.83 -9.67 -19.11
N ILE A 488 -17.63 -9.38 -18.60
CA ILE A 488 -17.41 -9.03 -17.19
C ILE A 488 -18.22 -7.77 -16.83
N HIS A 489 -18.05 -6.67 -17.57
CA HIS A 489 -18.77 -5.41 -17.28
C HIS A 489 -20.29 -5.57 -17.35
N ALA A 490 -20.78 -6.39 -18.29
CA ALA A 490 -22.20 -6.68 -18.41
C ALA A 490 -22.73 -7.55 -17.26
N SER A 491 -21.90 -8.45 -16.75
CA SER A 491 -22.33 -9.49 -15.82
C SER A 491 -22.00 -9.21 -14.37
N TRP A 492 -20.98 -8.40 -14.06
CA TRP A 492 -20.43 -8.17 -12.72
C TRP A 492 -20.71 -6.73 -12.28
N SER A 493 -21.87 -6.53 -11.63
CA SER A 493 -22.31 -5.23 -11.11
C SER A 493 -21.66 -4.88 -9.76
N ILE A 494 -21.65 -3.61 -9.37
CA ILE A 494 -20.96 -3.15 -8.14
C ILE A 494 -21.76 -3.31 -6.84
N ASP A 495 -23.01 -3.75 -6.96
CA ASP A 495 -24.03 -3.80 -5.91
C ASP A 495 -24.35 -5.22 -5.44
N ARG A 496 -23.50 -6.20 -5.79
CA ARG A 496 -23.63 -7.60 -5.37
C ARG A 496 -22.52 -8.03 -4.44
N ASP A 497 -22.70 -9.18 -3.82
CA ASP A 497 -21.70 -9.77 -2.93
C ASP A 497 -20.76 -10.71 -3.70
N TYR A 498 -19.50 -10.29 -3.86
CA TYR A 498 -18.41 -11.12 -4.38
C TYR A 498 -17.66 -11.80 -3.23
N MET A 499 -17.49 -11.07 -2.13
CA MET A 499 -16.87 -11.52 -0.89
C MET A 499 -17.93 -11.61 0.20
N PRO A 500 -17.84 -12.55 1.16
CA PRO A 500 -18.69 -12.55 2.35
C PRO A 500 -18.57 -11.21 3.09
N PRO A 501 -19.64 -10.67 3.72
CA PRO A 501 -19.57 -9.45 4.51
C PRO A 501 -18.57 -9.59 5.69
N PRO A 502 -18.07 -8.48 6.27
CA PRO A 502 -17.20 -8.55 7.43
C PRO A 502 -17.93 -9.22 8.61
N ALA A 503 -17.24 -10.07 9.36
CA ALA A 503 -17.82 -10.77 10.51
C ALA A 503 -18.27 -9.81 11.62
N ILE A 504 -17.55 -8.69 11.79
CA ILE A 504 -17.88 -7.62 12.74
C ILE A 504 -17.74 -6.23 12.10
N GLY A 505 -18.54 -5.29 12.59
CA GLY A 505 -18.51 -3.89 12.14
C GLY A 505 -19.20 -3.68 10.79
N GLU A 506 -19.02 -2.47 10.25
CA GLU A 506 -19.67 -2.01 9.03
C GLU A 506 -18.64 -1.69 7.95
N LEU A 507 -19.07 -1.73 6.68
CA LEU A 507 -18.23 -1.37 5.55
C LEU A 507 -17.99 0.14 5.50
N VAL A 508 -16.75 0.54 5.19
CA VAL A 508 -16.42 1.93 4.86
C VAL A 508 -17.05 2.31 3.53
N THR A 509 -17.32 3.60 3.34
CA THR A 509 -17.77 4.15 2.05
C THR A 509 -16.60 4.84 1.36
N LEU A 510 -16.32 4.47 0.11
CA LEU A 510 -15.36 5.20 -0.73
C LEU A 510 -15.89 6.62 -1.01
N ASP A 511 -15.01 7.55 -1.30
CA ASP A 511 -15.41 8.88 -1.79
C ASP A 511 -16.40 8.73 -2.95
N PRO A 512 -17.63 9.27 -2.83
CA PRO A 512 -18.64 9.16 -3.88
C PRO A 512 -18.19 9.72 -5.22
N ALA A 513 -17.26 10.68 -5.25
CA ALA A 513 -16.70 11.23 -6.49
C ALA A 513 -15.84 10.21 -7.28
N LEU A 514 -15.38 9.14 -6.62
CA LEU A 514 -14.71 8.03 -7.29
C LEU A 514 -15.68 7.09 -8.00
N ILE A 515 -16.97 7.08 -7.63
CA ILE A 515 -17.97 6.18 -8.20
C ILE A 515 -18.59 6.81 -9.45
N LEU A 516 -18.35 6.19 -10.61
CA LEU A 516 -18.75 6.71 -11.91
C LEU A 516 -19.95 5.97 -12.49
N THR A 517 -20.78 6.71 -13.20
CA THR A 517 -21.73 6.16 -14.16
C THR A 517 -21.10 6.23 -15.55
N PRO A 518 -20.89 5.10 -16.25
CA PRO A 518 -20.39 5.12 -17.61
C PRO A 518 -21.29 5.97 -18.54
N PRO A 519 -20.71 6.78 -19.44
CA PRO A 519 -21.46 7.45 -20.48
C PRO A 519 -22.21 6.46 -21.39
N PRO A 520 -23.30 6.90 -22.06
CA PRO A 520 -23.99 6.07 -23.04
C PRO A 520 -23.02 5.50 -24.10
N GLY A 521 -23.00 4.17 -24.25
CA GLY A 521 -22.11 3.45 -25.16
C GLY A 521 -20.78 3.00 -24.55
N PHE A 522 -20.52 3.32 -23.28
CA PHE A 522 -19.28 2.98 -22.54
C PHE A 522 -19.56 2.03 -21.36
N GLU A 523 -20.77 1.48 -21.26
CA GLU A 523 -21.21 0.61 -20.16
C GLU A 523 -20.48 -0.73 -20.12
N THR A 524 -19.89 -1.16 -21.24
CA THR A 524 -19.13 -2.42 -21.35
C THR A 524 -17.88 -2.24 -22.20
N GLY A 525 -16.75 -2.83 -21.80
CA GLY A 525 -15.53 -2.82 -22.60
C GLY A 525 -14.69 -1.54 -22.55
N TYR A 526 -15.09 -0.54 -21.76
CA TYR A 526 -14.35 0.70 -21.55
C TYR A 526 -14.09 0.95 -20.07
N VAL A 527 -12.98 1.63 -19.76
CA VAL A 527 -12.59 1.98 -18.39
C VAL A 527 -12.12 3.43 -18.28
N PRO A 528 -12.37 4.09 -17.14
CA PRO A 528 -11.91 5.46 -16.89
C PRO A 528 -10.45 5.47 -16.39
N ILE A 529 -9.54 6.05 -17.17
CA ILE A 529 -8.11 6.17 -16.83
C ILE A 529 -7.78 7.61 -16.44
N VAL A 530 -7.17 7.78 -15.28
CA VAL A 530 -6.71 9.07 -14.78
C VAL A 530 -5.47 9.51 -15.53
N THR A 531 -5.52 10.73 -16.06
CA THR A 531 -4.44 11.39 -16.80
C THR A 531 -3.90 12.61 -16.06
N GLY A 532 -4.60 13.10 -15.05
CA GLY A 532 -4.05 14.11 -14.16
C GLY A 532 -4.79 14.24 -12.84
N GLN A 533 -4.11 14.80 -11.84
CA GLN A 533 -4.67 15.12 -10.54
C GLN A 533 -3.94 16.34 -9.97
N GLU A 534 -4.69 17.38 -9.62
CA GLU A 534 -4.16 18.69 -9.21
C GLU A 534 -5.02 19.36 -8.13
N LYS A 535 -4.50 20.39 -7.44
CA LYS A 535 -5.23 21.14 -6.42
C LYS A 535 -4.87 22.62 -6.43
#